data_AF-A0AAV6GJ54-F1
#
_entry.id   AF-A0AAV6GJ54-F1
#
_cell.length_a   1.000
_cell.length_b   1.000
_cell.length_c   1.000
_cell.angle_alpha   90.00
_cell.angle_beta   90.00
_cell.angle_gamma   90.00
#
_symmetry.space_group_name_H-M   'P 1'
#
loop_
_entity.id
_entity.type
_entity.pdbx_description
1 polymer ?
#
loop_
_entity_poly.entity_id
_entity_poly.type
_entity_poly.pdbx_seq_one_letter_code
_entity_poly.pdbx_strand_id
1 'polypeptide(L)'
;MEAFGNAKTVRNDNSSRFGKFIRIHFGHTGKLASADIDIYLLEKSRVIFQQPRERSYHIYYQIMSQKKPELLDMLLVSSNPFDYHFCSQGVITIESMDDGQELMATDHAMDILGFSPDEKYGCYKIVGAIMHFGNMKFKQRQREEQAEADGTESADKASYLMGVSSADLLKGLLYPRVKVGNEYVVKGQNVEQVNYAVGALAKATYDRMFKWLVGRINKTLYTVLPRQFFIGVLDIAGFEIFELNSFEQLCINFTNEKLQQFFNHHMFILEQEEYKREGIEWTFIDFGLDLQACIDLIEKPLGILSILEEECMFPKATDGSFKAKLYDNHIGKSPNFQKPRPDKKRKFEAQFEIMHYAGVVPYNLAGWLDKNKDLLNETVVACFQKSSNKLLAALYENYISSDTASDPKPGAKEKRKKAASFQTVSQLHKENLNKLMTNLRCTQPHFVRCIIPNETKTPGIMDAFLVLHQLRCNGVLEGIRICRKGFPNRILYADFKQRYRILNPHAIPDDTFVDSRKAAEKLLGSLDIDHNQYRFGHTKVFFKAGLLGQLEEMRDERLAKILTLL
;
A
#
# COMPACT_ATOMS: atom_id res chain seq x y z
N MET A 1 5.62 7.39 10.98
CA MET A 1 4.84 6.44 10.15
C MET A 1 5.43 5.05 10.22
N GLU A 2 6.74 4.89 10.05
CA GLU A 2 7.41 3.57 10.08
C GLU A 2 7.13 2.79 11.38
N ALA A 3 7.26 3.41 12.55
CA ALA A 3 6.95 2.76 13.82
C ALA A 3 5.57 2.05 13.83
N PHE A 4 4.55 2.67 13.24
CA PHE A 4 3.17 2.18 13.24
C PHE A 4 2.78 1.38 11.98
N GLY A 5 3.54 1.48 10.91
CA GLY A 5 3.18 0.90 9.60
C GLY A 5 4.20 -0.09 9.04
N ASN A 6 5.40 -0.15 9.61
CA ASN A 6 6.44 -1.07 9.20
C ASN A 6 6.57 -2.22 10.20
N ALA A 7 6.91 -3.39 9.67
CA ALA A 7 7.16 -4.59 10.42
C ALA A 7 8.29 -5.39 9.75
N LYS A 8 8.89 -6.32 10.49
CA LYS A 8 9.85 -7.26 9.91
C LYS A 8 9.12 -8.40 9.19
N THR A 9 9.52 -8.64 7.95
CA THR A 9 9.20 -9.83 7.18
C THR A 9 10.43 -10.74 7.09
N VAL A 10 10.25 -11.92 6.49
CA VAL A 10 11.37 -12.84 6.21
C VAL A 10 12.48 -12.16 5.40
N ARG A 11 12.11 -11.28 4.46
CA ARG A 11 13.03 -10.66 3.50
C ARG A 11 13.52 -9.27 3.88
N ASN A 12 12.73 -8.49 4.61
CA ASN A 12 13.07 -7.12 4.97
C ASN A 12 12.77 -6.86 6.45
N ASP A 13 13.75 -6.36 7.20
CA ASP A 13 13.60 -6.06 8.63
C ASP A 13 12.79 -4.81 8.92
N ASN A 14 12.67 -3.87 7.97
CA ASN A 14 11.87 -2.66 8.07
C ASN A 14 10.94 -2.54 6.86
N SER A 15 10.01 -3.50 6.71
CA SER A 15 9.11 -3.59 5.57
C SER A 15 7.86 -2.76 5.79
N SER A 16 7.59 -1.80 4.90
CA SER A 16 6.32 -1.08 4.86
C SER A 16 5.17 -2.05 4.60
N ARG A 17 4.27 -2.23 5.57
CA ARG A 17 3.06 -3.07 5.44
C ARG A 17 1.82 -2.22 5.16
N PHE A 18 2.03 -1.13 4.42
CA PHE A 18 1.03 -0.24 3.86
C PHE A 18 1.62 0.44 2.62
N GLY A 19 0.77 0.82 1.67
CA GLY A 19 1.15 1.70 0.57
C GLY A 19 1.00 3.17 0.96
N LYS A 20 1.87 4.03 0.45
CA LYS A 20 1.79 5.48 0.61
C LYS A 20 2.06 6.19 -0.71
N PHE A 21 1.30 7.24 -0.98
CA PHE A 21 1.54 8.16 -2.08
C PHE A 21 1.80 9.54 -1.51
N ILE A 22 3.05 9.96 -1.58
CA ILE A 22 3.51 11.25 -1.04
C ILE A 22 3.52 12.26 -2.18
N ARG A 23 2.71 13.30 -2.08
CA ARG A 23 2.74 14.44 -3.00
C ARG A 23 3.58 15.55 -2.38
N ILE A 24 4.72 15.82 -3.00
CA ILE A 24 5.61 16.93 -2.63
C ILE A 24 5.26 18.10 -3.53
N HIS A 25 4.72 19.18 -2.95
CA HIS A 25 4.29 20.37 -3.70
C HIS A 25 5.40 21.41 -3.76
N PHE A 26 5.57 22.01 -4.92
CA PHE A 26 6.55 23.04 -5.20
C PHE A 26 5.87 24.36 -5.56
N GLY A 27 6.46 25.46 -5.08
CA GLY A 27 6.10 26.81 -5.50
C GLY A 27 6.74 27.20 -6.82
N HIS A 28 6.44 28.41 -7.29
CA HIS A 28 6.92 28.97 -8.56
C HIS A 28 8.44 29.00 -8.72
N THR A 29 9.18 29.06 -7.61
CA THR A 29 10.66 29.11 -7.58
C THR A 29 11.31 27.73 -7.53
N GLY A 30 10.52 26.64 -7.55
CA GLY A 30 11.02 25.28 -7.36
C GLY A 30 11.34 24.91 -5.91
N LYS A 31 11.04 25.79 -4.94
CA LYS A 31 11.17 25.49 -3.51
C LYS A 31 9.96 24.72 -2.99
N LEU A 32 10.18 23.89 -1.97
CA LEU A 32 9.13 23.11 -1.31
C LEU A 32 8.10 24.04 -0.67
N ALA A 33 6.83 23.81 -0.98
CA ALA A 33 5.70 24.60 -0.46
C ALA A 33 4.93 23.82 0.62
N SER A 34 4.53 22.58 0.31
CA SER A 34 3.76 21.72 1.22
C SER A 34 3.93 20.26 0.83
N ALA A 35 3.45 19.34 1.66
CA ALA A 35 3.34 17.93 1.32
C ALA A 35 2.01 17.36 1.78
N ASP A 36 1.55 16.30 1.13
CA ASP A 36 0.44 15.48 1.61
C ASP A 36 0.69 14.01 1.29
N ILE A 37 0.07 13.14 2.09
CA ILE A 37 0.32 11.70 2.06
C ILE A 37 -1.02 10.98 2.03
N ASP A 38 -1.28 10.25 0.96
CA ASP A 38 -2.37 9.28 0.90
C ASP A 38 -1.83 7.91 1.30
N ILE A 39 -2.58 7.16 2.11
CA ILE A 39 -2.23 5.79 2.48
C ILE A 39 -3.24 4.77 1.95
N TYR A 40 -2.73 3.59 1.67
CA TYR A 40 -3.47 2.48 1.10
C TYR A 40 -3.11 1.19 1.86
N LEU A 41 -4.12 0.35 2.14
CA LEU A 41 -3.94 -1.03 2.57
C LEU A 41 -2.92 -1.26 3.70
N LEU A 42 -3.23 -0.80 4.92
CA LEU A 42 -2.53 -1.30 6.09
C LEU A 42 -2.83 -2.80 6.26
N GLU A 43 -1.80 -3.64 6.40
CA GLU A 43 -1.90 -5.08 6.64
C GLU A 43 -2.47 -5.37 8.05
N LYS A 44 -3.79 -5.22 8.21
CA LYS A 44 -4.44 -5.32 9.54
C LYS A 44 -4.16 -6.66 10.24
N SER A 45 -4.02 -7.76 9.50
CA SER A 45 -3.74 -9.08 10.08
C SER A 45 -2.47 -9.08 10.95
N ARG A 46 -1.47 -8.26 10.59
CA ARG A 46 -0.20 -8.11 11.30
C ARG A 46 -0.36 -7.69 12.76
N VAL A 47 -1.45 -6.98 13.09
CA VAL A 47 -1.77 -6.50 14.44
C VAL A 47 -1.98 -7.66 15.41
N ILE A 48 -2.54 -8.78 14.95
CA ILE A 48 -2.96 -9.90 15.81
C ILE A 48 -2.22 -11.20 15.52
N PHE A 49 -1.47 -11.25 14.41
CA PHE A 49 -0.85 -12.48 13.92
C PHE A 49 0.46 -12.20 13.18
N GLN A 50 1.42 -13.12 13.34
CA GLN A 50 2.69 -13.11 12.61
C GLN A 50 3.07 -14.54 12.22
N GLN A 51 3.59 -14.75 11.01
CA GLN A 51 4.20 -16.03 10.65
C GLN A 51 5.56 -16.20 11.35
N PRO A 52 6.08 -17.44 11.46
CA PRO A 52 7.44 -17.68 11.95
C PRO A 52 8.46 -16.82 11.19
N ARG A 53 9.41 -16.22 11.92
CA ARG A 53 10.45 -15.29 11.42
C ARG A 53 9.97 -13.88 11.03
N GLU A 54 8.67 -13.60 11.13
CA GLU A 54 8.12 -12.25 10.98
C GLU A 54 7.90 -11.60 12.34
N ARG A 55 7.71 -10.28 12.37
CA ARG A 55 7.47 -9.49 13.60
C ARG A 55 6.18 -8.70 13.44
N SER A 56 5.56 -8.28 14.55
CA SER A 56 4.48 -7.27 14.49
C SER A 56 5.05 -5.88 14.15
N TYR A 57 4.19 -4.85 14.15
CA TYR A 57 4.63 -3.47 13.93
C TYR A 57 5.68 -3.01 14.96
N HIS A 58 6.65 -2.21 14.53
CA HIS A 58 7.79 -1.83 15.39
C HIS A 58 7.39 -1.16 16.70
N ILE A 59 6.31 -0.37 16.69
CA ILE A 59 5.85 0.41 17.85
C ILE A 59 5.61 -0.45 19.10
N TYR A 60 5.14 -1.70 18.95
CA TYR A 60 4.92 -2.60 20.10
C TYR A 60 6.21 -2.80 20.90
N TYR A 61 7.31 -3.06 20.19
CA TYR A 61 8.58 -3.38 20.80
C TYR A 61 9.38 -2.15 21.19
N GLN A 62 9.22 -1.05 20.45
CA GLN A 62 9.72 0.26 20.84
C GLN A 62 9.19 0.65 22.22
N ILE A 63 7.88 0.50 22.46
CA ILE A 63 7.26 0.75 23.78
C ILE A 63 7.85 -0.16 24.86
N MET A 64 8.03 -1.45 24.57
CA MET A 64 8.56 -2.44 25.53
C MET A 64 10.07 -2.36 25.77
N SER A 65 10.80 -1.50 25.04
CA SER A 65 12.27 -1.37 25.09
C SER A 65 12.84 -0.85 26.42
N GLN A 66 11.98 -0.41 27.36
CA GLN A 66 12.34 0.24 28.62
C GLN A 66 13.08 1.59 28.49
N LYS A 67 13.22 2.15 27.28
CA LYS A 67 13.91 3.44 27.12
C LYS A 67 13.14 4.62 27.73
N LYS A 68 11.81 4.50 27.80
CA LYS A 68 10.89 5.39 28.52
C LYS A 68 10.06 4.54 29.50
N PRO A 69 10.60 4.20 30.68
CA PRO A 69 9.95 3.29 31.63
C PRO A 69 8.57 3.79 32.09
N GLU A 70 8.36 5.11 32.10
CA GLU A 70 7.07 5.72 32.39
C GLU A 70 5.95 5.28 31.44
N LEU A 71 6.28 4.85 30.22
CA LEU A 71 5.30 4.27 29.30
C LEU A 71 4.86 2.88 29.76
N LEU A 72 5.73 2.06 30.34
CA LEU A 72 5.36 0.73 30.82
C LEU A 72 4.33 0.83 31.94
N ASP A 73 4.58 1.73 32.90
CA ASP A 73 3.67 1.99 34.02
C ASP A 73 2.35 2.61 33.52
N MET A 74 2.41 3.59 32.61
CA MET A 74 1.21 4.22 32.05
C MET A 74 0.33 3.24 31.28
N LEU A 75 0.95 2.31 30.54
CA LEU A 75 0.27 1.35 29.68
C LEU A 75 -0.04 0.02 30.40
N LEU A 76 0.38 -0.11 31.67
CA LEU A 76 0.23 -1.32 32.46
C LEU A 76 0.84 -2.54 31.75
N VAL A 77 1.96 -2.35 31.05
CA VAL A 77 2.64 -3.40 30.29
C VAL A 77 3.99 -3.78 30.87
N SER A 78 4.39 -5.03 30.68
CA SER A 78 5.74 -5.50 31.00
C SER A 78 6.70 -5.20 29.85
N SER A 79 8.00 -5.38 30.09
CA SER A 79 9.01 -5.31 29.05
C SER A 79 9.22 -6.63 28.31
N ASN A 80 8.52 -7.70 28.68
CA ASN A 80 8.68 -9.01 28.05
C ASN A 80 7.62 -9.18 26.95
N PRO A 81 8.01 -9.19 25.66
CA PRO A 81 7.05 -9.33 24.57
C PRO A 81 6.25 -10.62 24.63
N PHE A 82 6.81 -11.71 25.19
CA PHE A 82 6.11 -13.00 25.33
C PHE A 82 4.90 -12.97 26.25
N ASP A 83 4.76 -11.92 27.06
CA ASP A 83 3.58 -11.72 27.88
C ASP A 83 2.36 -11.33 27.02
N TYR A 84 2.55 -10.95 25.74
CA TYR A 84 1.51 -10.41 24.86
C TYR A 84 1.36 -11.22 23.57
N HIS A 85 0.32 -12.05 23.50
CA HIS A 85 0.13 -13.01 22.40
C HIS A 85 0.07 -12.37 21.00
N PHE A 86 -0.53 -11.18 20.87
CA PHE A 86 -0.68 -10.51 19.57
C PHE A 86 0.62 -10.00 18.96
N CYS A 87 1.71 -9.89 19.72
CA CYS A 87 3.01 -9.44 19.21
C CYS A 87 4.16 -10.44 19.44
N SER A 88 3.88 -11.66 19.87
CA SER A 88 4.90 -12.65 20.25
C SER A 88 4.82 -13.98 19.52
N GLN A 89 4.04 -14.07 18.44
CA GLN A 89 3.90 -15.31 17.66
C GLN A 89 5.09 -15.55 16.72
N GLY A 90 5.77 -14.47 16.32
CA GLY A 90 6.94 -14.50 15.46
C GLY A 90 8.24 -14.21 16.21
N VAL A 91 9.14 -13.47 15.59
CA VAL A 91 10.38 -12.99 16.24
C VAL A 91 10.11 -11.69 16.99
N ILE A 92 10.81 -11.51 18.11
CA ILE A 92 10.64 -10.36 18.99
C ILE A 92 11.76 -9.32 18.87
N THR A 93 12.91 -9.69 18.28
CA THR A 93 14.10 -8.85 18.13
C THR A 93 14.60 -8.80 16.69
N ILE A 94 15.34 -7.74 16.39
CA ILE A 94 15.99 -7.50 15.09
C ILE A 94 17.43 -7.11 15.39
N GLU A 95 18.41 -7.87 14.88
CA GLU A 95 19.84 -7.64 15.19
C GLU A 95 20.35 -6.28 14.71
N SER A 96 19.77 -5.74 13.63
CA SER A 96 20.18 -4.48 13.01
C SER A 96 19.47 -3.23 13.56
N MET A 97 18.57 -3.38 14.55
CA MET A 97 17.72 -2.29 15.05
C MET A 97 17.68 -2.26 16.57
N ASP A 98 17.90 -1.08 17.15
CA ASP A 98 17.72 -0.82 18.58
C ASP A 98 16.33 -0.18 18.81
N ASP A 99 15.37 -1.00 19.23
CA ASP A 99 13.99 -0.54 19.47
C ASP A 99 13.90 0.62 20.48
N GLY A 100 14.84 0.73 21.42
CA GLY A 100 14.87 1.81 22.39
C GLY A 100 15.29 3.14 21.78
N GLN A 101 16.30 3.14 20.91
CA GLN A 101 16.67 4.35 20.15
C GLN A 101 15.56 4.75 19.18
N GLU A 102 14.95 3.77 18.51
CA GLU A 102 13.83 4.01 17.60
C GLU A 102 12.59 4.57 18.32
N LEU A 103 12.35 4.18 19.58
CA LEU A 103 11.30 4.80 20.41
C LEU A 103 11.56 6.29 20.60
N MET A 104 12.80 6.67 20.96
CA MET A 104 13.16 8.07 21.18
C MET A 104 13.03 8.89 19.90
N ALA A 105 13.47 8.34 18.76
CA ALA A 105 13.30 8.97 17.46
C ALA A 105 11.81 9.17 17.12
N THR A 106 10.98 8.16 17.39
CA THR A 106 9.53 8.22 17.16
C THR A 106 8.84 9.25 18.05
N ASP A 107 9.13 9.26 19.35
CA ASP A 107 8.55 10.21 20.32
C ASP A 107 8.95 11.66 19.97
N HIS A 108 10.22 11.88 19.65
CA HIS A 108 10.71 13.19 19.22
C HIS A 108 10.10 13.64 17.89
N ALA A 109 9.93 12.74 16.92
CA ALA A 109 9.29 13.06 15.65
C ALA A 109 7.82 13.48 15.84
N MET A 110 7.09 12.87 16.78
CA MET A 110 5.73 13.31 17.13
C MET A 110 5.73 14.72 17.71
N ASP A 111 6.72 15.08 18.52
CA ASP A 111 6.85 16.43 19.06
C ASP A 111 7.15 17.47 17.95
N ILE A 112 8.06 17.16 17.01
CA ILE A 112 8.35 18.02 15.84
C ILE A 112 7.10 18.24 14.98
N LEU A 113 6.29 17.21 14.79
CA LEU A 113 5.05 17.28 14.02
C LEU A 113 3.90 17.98 14.77
N GLY A 114 4.17 18.46 15.99
CA GLY A 114 3.23 19.24 16.79
C GLY A 114 2.08 18.42 17.35
N PHE A 115 2.28 17.13 17.62
CA PHE A 115 1.30 16.34 18.37
C PHE A 115 1.20 16.87 19.80
N SER A 116 -0.03 17.05 20.29
CA SER A 116 -0.23 17.35 21.70
C SER A 116 0.14 16.14 22.56
N PRO A 117 0.50 16.33 23.84
CA PRO A 117 0.74 15.22 24.76
C PRO A 117 -0.44 14.25 24.84
N ASP A 118 -1.68 14.75 24.88
CA ASP A 118 -2.90 13.94 24.90
C ASP A 118 -3.04 13.07 23.64
N GLU A 119 -2.75 13.62 22.46
CA GLU A 119 -2.75 12.87 21.19
C GLU A 119 -1.67 11.78 21.19
N LYS A 120 -0.44 12.14 21.59
CA LYS A 120 0.71 11.23 21.62
C LYS A 120 0.49 10.07 22.58
N TYR A 121 0.15 10.36 23.83
CA TYR A 121 -0.15 9.33 24.82
C TYR A 121 -1.43 8.58 24.49
N GLY A 122 -2.40 9.21 23.81
CA GLY A 122 -3.58 8.53 23.27
C GLY A 122 -3.21 7.41 22.32
N CYS A 123 -2.26 7.64 21.39
CA CYS A 123 -1.76 6.62 20.48
C CYS A 123 -1.09 5.46 21.24
N TYR A 124 -0.19 5.78 22.19
CA TYR A 124 0.46 4.75 23.00
C TYR A 124 -0.54 3.93 23.83
N LYS A 125 -1.55 4.58 24.43
CA LYS A 125 -2.64 3.92 25.18
C LYS A 125 -3.44 2.94 24.33
N ILE A 126 -3.75 3.31 23.09
CA ILE A 126 -4.43 2.42 22.14
C ILE A 126 -3.57 1.19 21.83
N VAL A 127 -2.27 1.37 21.54
CA VAL A 127 -1.35 0.25 21.28
C VAL A 127 -1.22 -0.65 22.52
N GLY A 128 -1.09 -0.06 23.71
CA GLY A 128 -1.09 -0.78 24.99
C GLY A 128 -2.35 -1.59 25.23
N ALA A 129 -3.52 -1.00 24.98
CA ALA A 129 -4.79 -1.69 25.09
C ALA A 129 -4.91 -2.87 24.12
N ILE A 130 -4.41 -2.74 22.88
CA ILE A 130 -4.41 -3.83 21.90
C ILE A 130 -3.53 -5.01 22.36
N MET A 131 -2.40 -4.74 23.02
CA MET A 131 -1.58 -5.79 23.64
C MET A 131 -2.39 -6.57 24.69
N HIS A 132 -3.13 -5.87 25.55
CA HIS A 132 -4.02 -6.49 26.55
C HIS A 132 -5.22 -7.22 25.94
N PHE A 133 -5.76 -6.75 24.81
CA PHE A 133 -6.82 -7.47 24.07
C PHE A 133 -6.36 -8.88 23.69
N GLY A 134 -5.11 -9.03 23.25
CA GLY A 134 -4.53 -10.33 22.91
C GLY A 134 -4.42 -11.31 24.07
N ASN A 135 -4.52 -10.82 25.30
CA ASN A 135 -4.42 -11.62 26.52
C ASN A 135 -5.76 -11.84 27.22
N MET A 136 -6.88 -11.39 26.63
CA MET A 136 -8.20 -11.72 27.14
C MET A 136 -8.45 -13.21 26.98
N LYS A 137 -8.84 -13.88 28.06
CA LYS A 137 -9.12 -15.31 28.07
C LYS A 137 -10.61 -15.54 28.27
N PHE A 138 -11.15 -16.48 27.51
CA PHE A 138 -12.55 -16.88 27.56
C PHE A 138 -12.62 -18.39 27.63
N LYS A 139 -13.59 -18.90 28.40
CA LYS A 139 -13.87 -20.32 28.53
C LYS A 139 -15.31 -20.62 28.19
N GLN A 140 -15.59 -21.85 27.83
CA GLN A 140 -16.95 -22.30 27.61
C GLN A 140 -17.64 -22.53 28.95
N ARG A 141 -18.87 -22.06 29.08
CA ARG A 141 -19.69 -22.26 30.27
C ARG A 141 -20.08 -23.75 30.39
N GLN A 142 -20.04 -24.32 31.60
CA GLN A 142 -20.17 -25.78 31.79
C GLN A 142 -21.48 -26.43 31.29
N ARG A 143 -22.55 -25.65 31.07
CA ARG A 143 -23.88 -26.16 30.68
C ARG A 143 -24.45 -25.51 29.41
N GLU A 144 -23.69 -24.63 28.76
CA GLU A 144 -24.12 -23.86 27.59
C GLU A 144 -22.96 -23.76 26.60
N GLU A 145 -23.24 -23.62 25.30
CA GLU A 145 -22.20 -23.34 24.29
C GLU A 145 -21.69 -21.88 24.31
N GLN A 146 -22.11 -21.11 25.31
CA GLN A 146 -21.76 -19.71 25.46
C GLN A 146 -20.40 -19.54 26.14
N ALA A 147 -19.71 -18.46 25.77
CA ALA A 147 -18.47 -18.04 26.40
C ALA A 147 -18.74 -17.32 27.73
N GLU A 148 -17.81 -17.46 28.66
CA GLU A 148 -17.65 -16.63 29.85
C GLU A 148 -16.20 -16.17 29.97
N ALA A 149 -15.97 -15.03 30.63
CA ALA A 149 -14.63 -14.51 30.85
C ALA A 149 -13.84 -15.43 31.80
N ASP A 150 -12.60 -15.77 31.44
CA ASP A 150 -11.68 -16.55 32.26
C ASP A 150 -10.64 -15.64 32.91
N GLY A 151 -11.14 -14.82 33.85
CA GLY A 151 -10.39 -13.71 34.44
C GLY A 151 -10.66 -12.38 33.75
N THR A 152 -10.55 -11.27 34.50
CA THR A 152 -10.87 -9.93 34.01
C THR A 152 -9.66 -9.01 33.92
N GLU A 153 -8.50 -9.41 34.44
CA GLU A 153 -7.33 -8.53 34.57
C GLU A 153 -6.94 -7.84 33.25
N SER A 154 -6.78 -8.61 32.17
CA SER A 154 -6.45 -8.05 30.84
C SER A 154 -7.56 -7.14 30.32
N ALA A 155 -8.83 -7.48 30.57
CA ALA A 155 -9.97 -6.67 30.15
C ALA A 155 -10.07 -5.36 30.95
N ASP A 156 -9.77 -5.40 32.25
CA ASP A 156 -9.75 -4.24 33.13
C ASP A 156 -8.64 -3.27 32.71
N LYS A 157 -7.42 -3.79 32.48
CA LYS A 157 -6.29 -3.01 31.96
C LYS A 157 -6.60 -2.37 30.61
N ALA A 158 -7.12 -3.15 29.66
CA ALA A 158 -7.46 -2.64 28.34
C ALA A 158 -8.57 -1.58 28.39
N SER A 159 -9.59 -1.79 29.21
CA SER A 159 -10.72 -0.86 29.38
C SER A 159 -10.27 0.45 30.01
N TYR A 160 -9.37 0.41 30.99
CA TYR A 160 -8.77 1.59 31.60
C TYR A 160 -8.03 2.45 30.55
N LEU A 161 -7.17 1.85 29.72
CA LEU A 161 -6.42 2.56 28.68
C LEU A 161 -7.31 3.11 27.56
N MET A 162 -8.34 2.34 27.21
CA MET A 162 -9.38 2.75 26.25
C MET A 162 -10.37 3.75 26.85
N GLY A 163 -10.35 4.01 28.16
CA GLY A 163 -11.26 4.94 28.81
C GLY A 163 -12.73 4.51 28.80
N VAL A 164 -13.00 3.20 28.87
CA VAL A 164 -14.34 2.60 28.87
C VAL A 164 -14.56 1.71 30.10
N SER A 165 -15.81 1.37 30.38
CA SER A 165 -16.17 0.44 31.47
C SER A 165 -15.82 -1.00 31.10
N SER A 166 -15.07 -1.69 31.97
CA SER A 166 -14.71 -3.11 31.77
C SER A 166 -15.93 -4.02 31.75
N ALA A 167 -16.90 -3.75 32.62
CA ALA A 167 -18.16 -4.49 32.66
C ALA A 167 -18.94 -4.36 31.34
N ASP A 168 -18.99 -3.16 30.76
CA ASP A 168 -19.69 -2.93 29.50
C ASP A 168 -18.94 -3.50 28.30
N LEU A 169 -17.61 -3.45 28.31
CA LEU A 169 -16.77 -4.09 27.29
C LEU A 169 -17.00 -5.60 27.28
N LEU A 170 -16.85 -6.27 28.43
CA LEU A 170 -17.05 -7.71 28.55
C LEU A 170 -18.48 -8.12 28.22
N LYS A 171 -19.47 -7.37 28.70
CA LYS A 171 -20.88 -7.62 28.35
C LYS A 171 -21.13 -7.46 26.86
N GLY A 172 -20.56 -6.44 26.23
CA GLY A 172 -20.69 -6.21 24.79
C GLY A 172 -20.05 -7.33 23.97
N LEU A 173 -18.89 -7.84 24.41
CA LEU A 173 -18.20 -8.96 23.76
C LEU A 173 -18.95 -10.29 23.90
N LEU A 174 -19.40 -10.64 25.11
CA LEU A 174 -20.05 -11.92 25.40
C LEU A 174 -21.52 -11.95 24.94
N TYR A 175 -22.22 -10.83 25.09
CA TYR A 175 -23.66 -10.67 24.89
C TYR A 175 -23.99 -9.44 24.03
N PRO A 176 -23.49 -9.35 22.78
CA PRO A 176 -23.80 -8.25 21.89
C PRO A 176 -25.31 -8.15 21.62
N ARG A 177 -25.78 -6.90 21.53
CA ARG A 177 -27.11 -6.58 21.01
C ARG A 177 -27.03 -6.57 19.49
N VAL A 178 -27.75 -7.48 18.85
CA VAL A 178 -27.79 -7.62 17.39
C VAL A 178 -29.19 -7.26 16.90
N LYS A 179 -29.26 -6.48 15.82
CA LYS A 179 -30.52 -6.14 15.17
C LYS A 179 -30.97 -7.33 14.31
N VAL A 180 -32.14 -7.88 14.62
CA VAL A 180 -32.78 -8.95 13.86
C VAL A 180 -34.11 -8.42 13.34
N GLY A 181 -34.15 -8.09 12.05
CA GLY A 181 -35.28 -7.35 11.48
C GLY A 181 -35.37 -5.94 12.06
N ASN A 182 -36.46 -5.63 12.75
CA ASN A 182 -36.68 -4.33 13.40
C ASN A 182 -36.43 -4.35 14.92
N GLU A 183 -36.12 -5.51 15.51
CA GLU A 183 -35.94 -5.66 16.95
C GLU A 183 -34.48 -5.91 17.32
N TYR A 184 -34.12 -5.53 18.56
CA TYR A 184 -32.80 -5.78 19.12
C TYR A 184 -32.84 -6.98 20.05
N VAL A 185 -32.08 -8.01 19.70
CA VAL A 185 -31.97 -9.24 20.49
C VAL A 185 -30.57 -9.33 21.07
N VAL A 186 -30.47 -9.66 22.36
CA VAL A 186 -29.19 -9.99 22.99
C VAL A 186 -28.83 -11.41 22.58
N LYS A 187 -27.68 -11.59 21.93
CA LYS A 187 -27.21 -12.90 21.47
C LYS A 187 -25.94 -13.27 22.22
N GLY A 188 -25.97 -14.41 22.92
CA GLY A 188 -24.75 -15.00 23.49
C GLY A 188 -23.82 -15.51 22.40
N GLN A 189 -22.52 -15.29 22.56
CA GLN A 189 -21.47 -15.77 21.66
C GLN A 189 -20.74 -16.98 22.22
N ASN A 190 -20.21 -17.82 21.34
CA ASN A 190 -19.28 -18.89 21.73
C ASN A 190 -17.84 -18.36 21.84
N VAL A 191 -16.92 -19.16 22.38
CA VAL A 191 -15.53 -18.73 22.65
C VAL A 191 -14.81 -18.26 21.38
N GLU A 192 -14.98 -18.98 20.27
CA GLU A 192 -14.37 -18.63 18.99
C GLU A 192 -14.87 -17.30 18.43
N GLN A 193 -16.18 -17.04 18.52
CA GLN A 193 -16.80 -15.78 18.09
C GLN A 193 -16.30 -14.60 18.92
N VAL A 194 -16.15 -14.78 20.23
CA VAL A 194 -15.63 -13.72 21.11
C VAL A 194 -14.18 -13.42 20.80
N ASN A 195 -13.33 -14.44 20.65
CA ASN A 195 -11.93 -14.26 20.25
C ASN A 195 -11.80 -13.57 18.89
N TYR A 196 -12.66 -13.95 17.94
CA TYR A 196 -12.72 -13.27 16.64
C TYR A 196 -13.13 -11.79 16.78
N ALA A 197 -14.14 -11.49 17.60
CA ALA A 197 -14.61 -10.13 17.84
C ALA A 197 -13.52 -9.26 18.50
N VAL A 198 -12.79 -9.79 19.48
CA VAL A 198 -11.65 -9.13 20.11
C VAL A 198 -10.56 -8.80 19.08
N GLY A 199 -10.19 -9.78 18.26
CA GLY A 199 -9.22 -9.58 17.18
C GLY A 199 -9.69 -8.57 16.13
N ALA A 200 -10.97 -8.60 15.76
CA ALA A 200 -11.56 -7.64 14.82
C ALA A 200 -11.53 -6.20 15.37
N LEU A 201 -11.88 -6.02 16.64
CA LEU A 201 -11.81 -4.71 17.31
C LEU A 201 -10.37 -4.19 17.40
N ALA A 202 -9.41 -5.05 17.74
CA ALA A 202 -7.99 -4.68 17.76
C ALA A 202 -7.50 -4.19 16.39
N LYS A 203 -7.75 -4.98 15.33
CA LYS A 203 -7.42 -4.64 13.94
C LYS A 203 -8.05 -3.33 13.50
N ALA A 204 -9.34 -3.14 13.77
CA ALA A 204 -10.08 -1.95 13.35
C ALA A 204 -9.64 -0.70 14.12
N THR A 205 -9.39 -0.81 15.42
CA THR A 205 -8.90 0.31 16.22
C THR A 205 -7.52 0.75 15.74
N TYR A 206 -6.63 -0.20 15.46
CA TYR A 206 -5.29 0.10 14.94
C TYR A 206 -5.33 0.77 13.56
N ASP A 207 -6.12 0.25 12.62
CA ASP A 207 -6.30 0.82 11.29
C ASP A 207 -6.87 2.24 11.34
N ARG A 208 -7.88 2.48 12.20
CA ARG A 208 -8.44 3.82 12.41
C ARG A 208 -7.41 4.78 13.01
N MET A 209 -6.67 4.33 14.02
CA MET A 209 -5.60 5.11 14.64
C MET A 209 -4.52 5.47 13.61
N PHE A 210 -4.10 4.52 12.77
CA PHE A 210 -3.09 4.76 11.73
C PHE A 210 -3.57 5.77 10.68
N LYS A 211 -4.82 5.65 10.22
CA LYS A 211 -5.44 6.63 9.32
C LYS A 211 -5.54 8.03 9.95
N TRP A 212 -5.92 8.09 11.22
CA TRP A 212 -5.96 9.34 11.97
C TRP A 212 -4.57 9.96 12.12
N LEU A 213 -3.54 9.15 12.44
CA LEU A 213 -2.14 9.60 12.53
C LEU A 213 -1.69 10.25 11.22
N VAL A 214 -1.95 9.62 10.07
CA VAL A 214 -1.61 10.20 8.76
C VAL A 214 -2.41 11.46 8.47
N GLY A 215 -3.70 11.48 8.80
CA GLY A 215 -4.53 12.68 8.69
C GLY A 215 -3.99 13.85 9.54
N ARG A 216 -3.48 13.56 10.74
CA ARG A 216 -2.87 14.55 11.63
C ARG A 216 -1.54 15.05 11.08
N ILE A 217 -0.71 14.17 10.51
CA ILE A 217 0.54 14.52 9.83
C ILE A 217 0.25 15.45 8.63
N ASN A 218 -0.73 15.11 7.79
CA ASN A 218 -1.10 15.93 6.64
C ASN A 218 -1.56 17.34 7.03
N LYS A 219 -2.28 17.48 8.15
CA LYS A 219 -2.66 18.81 8.67
C LYS A 219 -1.44 19.66 9.02
N THR A 220 -0.38 19.06 9.57
CA THR A 220 0.87 19.75 9.89
C THR A 220 1.69 20.07 8.64
N LEU A 221 1.70 19.18 7.64
CA LEU A 221 2.45 19.37 6.38
C LEU A 221 1.79 20.37 5.42
N TYR A 222 0.52 20.71 5.65
CA TYR A 222 -0.21 21.70 4.86
C TYR A 222 0.24 23.12 5.21
N THR A 223 0.50 23.93 4.20
CA THR A 223 0.85 25.36 4.34
C THR A 223 -0.03 26.22 3.44
N VAL A 224 -0.06 27.52 3.71
CA VAL A 224 -0.80 28.51 2.91
C VAL A 224 -0.04 28.96 1.65
N LEU A 225 1.16 28.43 1.40
CA LEU A 225 1.99 28.83 0.27
C LEU A 225 1.35 28.41 -1.07
N PRO A 226 1.52 29.21 -2.14
CA PRO A 226 0.97 28.87 -3.45
C PRO A 226 1.65 27.62 -4.02
N ARG A 227 0.84 26.71 -4.57
CA ARG A 227 1.27 25.43 -5.16
C ARG A 227 1.10 25.48 -6.67
N GLN A 228 2.16 25.19 -7.42
CA GLN A 228 2.11 25.20 -8.88
C GLN A 228 2.33 23.81 -9.49
N PHE A 229 3.28 23.06 -8.93
CA PHE A 229 3.64 21.72 -9.39
C PHE A 229 3.74 20.75 -8.22
N PHE A 230 3.64 19.44 -8.47
CA PHE A 230 3.95 18.43 -7.48
C PHE A 230 4.71 17.26 -8.09
N ILE A 231 5.50 16.59 -7.26
CA ILE A 231 6.07 15.27 -7.54
C ILE A 231 5.36 14.26 -6.63
N GLY A 232 4.72 13.28 -7.23
CA GLY A 232 4.07 12.17 -6.53
C GLY A 232 5.01 10.98 -6.40
N VAL A 233 5.35 10.59 -5.18
CA VAL A 233 6.17 9.41 -4.88
C VAL A 233 5.25 8.31 -4.37
N LEU A 234 5.03 7.28 -5.20
CA LEU A 234 4.31 6.07 -4.82
C LEU A 234 5.31 5.06 -4.24
N ASP A 235 5.16 4.75 -2.96
CA ASP A 235 5.86 3.69 -2.26
C ASP A 235 4.83 2.64 -1.84
N ILE A 236 4.90 1.47 -2.46
CA ILE A 236 3.99 0.36 -2.21
C ILE A 236 4.77 -0.94 -2.19
N ALA A 237 4.32 -1.90 -1.40
CA ALA A 237 4.87 -3.25 -1.40
C ALA A 237 4.86 -3.84 -2.81
N GLY A 238 5.99 -4.43 -3.19
CA GLY A 238 6.12 -5.13 -4.47
C GLY A 238 5.30 -6.42 -4.51
N PHE A 239 5.34 -7.09 -5.67
CA PHE A 239 4.71 -8.39 -5.82
C PHE A 239 5.45 -9.44 -4.97
N GLU A 240 4.74 -10.04 -4.00
CA GLU A 240 5.29 -11.07 -3.12
C GLU A 240 4.48 -12.37 -3.25
N ILE A 241 5.18 -13.51 -3.21
CA ILE A 241 4.58 -14.85 -3.20
C ILE A 241 5.02 -15.53 -1.90
N PHE A 242 4.07 -15.75 -1.00
CA PHE A 242 4.30 -16.41 0.29
C PHE A 242 3.86 -17.88 0.27
N GLU A 243 4.23 -18.64 1.30
CA GLU A 243 3.68 -20.00 1.52
C GLU A 243 2.15 -19.96 1.75
N LEU A 244 1.66 -18.90 2.40
CA LEU A 244 0.24 -18.65 2.66
C LEU A 244 -0.17 -17.28 2.08
N ASN A 245 -0.85 -17.28 0.92
CA ASN A 245 -1.42 -16.07 0.33
C ASN A 245 -2.92 -16.02 0.65
N SER A 246 -3.35 -15.03 1.41
CA SER A 246 -4.78 -14.82 1.76
C SER A 246 -5.34 -13.59 1.05
N PHE A 247 -6.52 -13.13 1.47
CA PHE A 247 -7.23 -12.01 0.86
C PHE A 247 -6.39 -10.73 0.79
N GLU A 248 -5.64 -10.42 1.85
CA GLU A 248 -4.77 -9.25 1.91
C GLU A 248 -3.70 -9.28 0.81
N GLN A 249 -3.13 -10.46 0.57
CA GLN A 249 -2.12 -10.66 -0.48
C GLN A 249 -2.74 -10.55 -1.88
N LEU A 250 -3.98 -11.01 -2.07
CA LEU A 250 -4.70 -10.79 -3.34
C LEU A 250 -4.84 -9.29 -3.63
N CYS A 251 -5.20 -8.47 -2.65
CA CYS A 251 -5.34 -7.02 -2.84
C CYS A 251 -4.00 -6.34 -3.20
N ILE A 252 -2.90 -6.78 -2.59
CA ILE A 252 -1.54 -6.28 -2.89
C ILE A 252 -1.13 -6.71 -4.31
N ASN A 253 -1.29 -7.99 -4.65
CA ASN A 253 -0.93 -8.53 -5.96
C ASN A 253 -1.77 -7.92 -7.08
N PHE A 254 -3.07 -7.71 -6.84
CA PHE A 254 -3.96 -7.00 -7.77
C PHE A 254 -3.51 -5.56 -8.01
N THR A 255 -3.06 -4.86 -6.97
CA THR A 255 -2.52 -3.51 -7.12
C THR A 255 -1.26 -3.51 -7.98
N ASN A 256 -0.34 -4.44 -7.72
CA ASN A 256 0.88 -4.61 -8.53
C ASN A 256 0.56 -4.97 -9.98
N GLU A 257 -0.45 -5.81 -10.25
CA GLU A 257 -0.92 -6.13 -11.60
C GLU A 257 -1.38 -4.87 -12.35
N LYS A 258 -2.19 -4.00 -11.72
CA LYS A 258 -2.63 -2.74 -12.34
C LYS A 258 -1.48 -1.75 -12.55
N LEU A 259 -0.55 -1.65 -11.60
CA LEU A 259 0.64 -0.81 -11.74
C LEU A 259 1.56 -1.31 -12.86
N GLN A 260 1.70 -2.63 -13.01
CA GLN A 260 2.44 -3.22 -14.12
C GLN A 260 1.75 -2.97 -15.45
N GLN A 261 0.42 -3.10 -15.54
CA GLN A 261 -0.31 -2.74 -16.76
C GLN A 261 -0.15 -1.26 -17.10
N PHE A 262 -0.14 -0.38 -16.09
CA PHE A 262 0.13 1.05 -16.31
C PHE A 262 1.56 1.31 -16.80
N PHE A 263 2.55 0.62 -16.24
CA PHE A 263 3.93 0.65 -16.73
C PHE A 263 4.00 0.19 -18.20
N ASN A 264 3.39 -0.94 -18.50
CA ASN A 264 3.31 -1.48 -19.86
C ASN A 264 2.67 -0.44 -20.78
N HIS A 265 1.46 0.04 -20.48
CA HIS A 265 0.77 1.02 -21.31
C HIS A 265 1.60 2.29 -21.53
N HIS A 266 2.28 2.80 -20.50
CA HIS A 266 3.08 4.01 -20.62
C HIS A 266 4.37 3.81 -21.43
N MET A 267 5.10 2.72 -21.19
CA MET A 267 6.33 2.42 -21.94
C MET A 267 6.08 1.95 -23.36
N PHE A 268 4.97 1.27 -23.63
CA PHE A 268 4.69 0.71 -24.96
C PHE A 268 3.82 1.61 -25.81
N ILE A 269 2.64 1.99 -25.31
CA ILE A 269 1.60 2.58 -26.14
C ILE A 269 1.84 4.08 -26.28
N LEU A 270 2.06 4.77 -25.16
CA LEU A 270 2.28 6.22 -25.20
C LEU A 270 3.61 6.60 -25.88
N GLU A 271 4.64 5.75 -25.77
CA GLU A 271 5.91 5.97 -26.48
C GLU A 271 5.73 5.82 -28.01
N GLN A 272 5.04 4.78 -28.45
CA GLN A 272 4.77 4.57 -29.89
C GLN A 272 3.78 5.60 -30.46
N GLU A 273 2.80 6.05 -29.67
CA GLU A 273 1.90 7.14 -30.05
C GLU A 273 2.67 8.46 -30.22
N GLU A 274 3.66 8.73 -29.38
CA GLU A 274 4.53 9.90 -29.56
C GLU A 274 5.36 9.76 -30.84
N TYR A 275 5.95 8.60 -31.14
CA TYR A 275 6.66 8.38 -32.40
C TYR A 275 5.77 8.61 -33.61
N LYS A 276 4.53 8.10 -33.57
CA LYS A 276 3.53 8.34 -34.63
C LYS A 276 3.17 9.82 -34.74
N ARG A 277 2.96 10.50 -33.61
CA ARG A 277 2.64 11.94 -33.56
C ARG A 277 3.79 12.79 -34.10
N GLU A 278 5.02 12.38 -33.87
CA GLU A 278 6.25 13.04 -34.31
C GLU A 278 6.69 12.61 -35.71
N GLY A 279 5.95 11.72 -36.38
CA GLY A 279 6.24 11.28 -37.74
C GLY A 279 7.51 10.44 -37.88
N ILE A 280 7.94 9.77 -36.80
CA ILE A 280 9.09 8.87 -36.81
C ILE A 280 8.67 7.55 -37.44
N GLU A 281 9.44 7.10 -38.44
CA GLU A 281 9.23 5.80 -39.07
C GLU A 281 9.52 4.69 -38.05
N TRP A 282 8.46 4.11 -37.51
CA TRP A 282 8.51 3.08 -36.48
C TRP A 282 7.50 1.98 -36.80
N THR A 283 7.96 0.74 -36.86
CA THR A 283 7.08 -0.42 -36.98
C THR A 283 6.44 -0.70 -35.64
N PHE A 284 5.10 -0.71 -35.59
CA PHE A 284 4.38 -1.00 -34.36
C PHE A 284 4.75 -2.41 -33.90
N ILE A 285 5.28 -2.53 -32.68
CA ILE A 285 5.58 -3.82 -32.06
C ILE A 285 4.53 -4.05 -30.99
N ASP A 286 3.62 -4.99 -31.26
CA ASP A 286 2.75 -5.52 -30.23
C ASP A 286 3.55 -6.52 -29.39
N PHE A 287 3.72 -6.20 -28.11
CA PHE A 287 4.46 -7.07 -27.20
C PHE A 287 3.58 -8.15 -26.56
N GLY A 288 2.27 -8.18 -26.82
CA GLY A 288 1.36 -9.24 -26.35
C GLY A 288 1.25 -9.35 -24.82
N LEU A 289 1.74 -8.36 -24.08
CA LEU A 289 1.79 -8.32 -22.62
C LEU A 289 0.57 -7.59 -22.06
N ASP A 290 -0.61 -7.96 -22.53
CA ASP A 290 -1.85 -7.40 -22.02
C ASP A 290 -2.26 -8.11 -20.73
N LEU A 291 -2.02 -7.44 -19.61
CA LEU A 291 -2.41 -7.93 -18.28
C LEU A 291 -3.91 -7.68 -18.00
N GLN A 292 -4.62 -7.05 -18.95
CA GLN A 292 -6.03 -6.74 -18.80
C GLN A 292 -6.89 -7.98 -18.53
N ALA A 293 -6.54 -9.15 -19.08
CA ALA A 293 -7.27 -10.40 -18.80
C ALA A 293 -7.23 -10.80 -17.32
N CYS A 294 -6.08 -10.65 -16.64
CA CYS A 294 -5.94 -10.93 -15.22
C CYS A 294 -6.63 -9.86 -14.36
N ILE A 295 -6.49 -8.59 -14.75
CA ILE A 295 -7.15 -7.46 -14.07
C ILE A 295 -8.68 -7.61 -14.14
N ASP A 296 -9.20 -7.94 -15.32
CA ASP A 296 -10.63 -8.15 -15.57
C ASP A 296 -11.18 -9.31 -14.74
N LEU A 297 -10.45 -10.43 -14.66
CA LEU A 297 -10.80 -11.57 -13.81
C LEU A 297 -11.03 -11.15 -12.36
N ILE A 298 -10.26 -10.17 -11.86
CA ILE A 298 -10.35 -9.73 -10.46
C ILE A 298 -11.43 -8.65 -10.28
N GLU A 299 -11.46 -7.63 -11.15
CA GLU A 299 -12.22 -6.39 -10.89
C GLU A 299 -13.53 -6.23 -11.65
N LYS A 300 -13.71 -6.89 -12.80
CA LYS A 300 -14.92 -6.69 -13.62
C LYS A 300 -16.16 -7.28 -12.92
N PRO A 301 -17.37 -6.89 -13.36
CA PRO A 301 -18.59 -7.56 -12.94
C PRO A 301 -18.46 -9.08 -13.17
N LEU A 302 -18.93 -9.88 -12.21
CA LEU A 302 -18.72 -11.34 -12.17
C LEU A 302 -17.24 -11.79 -12.03
N GLY A 303 -16.31 -10.88 -11.75
CA GLY A 303 -14.95 -11.20 -11.34
C GLY A 303 -14.87 -11.57 -9.85
N ILE A 304 -13.66 -11.93 -9.41
CA ILE A 304 -13.40 -12.46 -8.06
C ILE A 304 -13.94 -11.52 -6.96
N LEU A 305 -13.65 -10.21 -7.05
CA LEU A 305 -14.09 -9.24 -6.04
C LEU A 305 -15.61 -9.05 -6.05
N SER A 306 -16.23 -9.07 -7.23
CA SER A 306 -17.70 -8.95 -7.36
C SER A 306 -18.42 -10.15 -6.73
N ILE A 307 -17.93 -11.37 -7.00
CA ILE A 307 -18.51 -12.59 -6.42
C ILE A 307 -18.31 -12.59 -4.90
N LEU A 308 -17.15 -12.13 -4.42
CA LEU A 308 -16.87 -12.03 -2.99
C LEU A 308 -17.82 -11.04 -2.30
N GLU A 309 -18.07 -9.89 -2.94
CA GLU A 309 -19.02 -8.88 -2.46
C GLU A 309 -20.44 -9.43 -2.38
N GLU A 310 -20.90 -10.11 -3.43
CA GLU A 310 -22.23 -10.73 -3.45
C GLU A 310 -22.38 -11.79 -2.36
N GLU A 311 -21.41 -12.70 -2.19
CA GLU A 311 -21.43 -13.71 -1.13
C GLU A 311 -21.40 -13.09 0.27
N CYS A 312 -20.76 -11.94 0.45
CA CYS A 312 -20.78 -11.22 1.74
C CYS A 312 -22.17 -10.71 2.12
N MET A 313 -23.07 -10.52 1.15
CA MET A 313 -24.45 -10.09 1.40
C MET A 313 -25.37 -11.23 1.87
N PHE A 314 -25.01 -12.49 1.59
CA PHE A 314 -25.83 -13.65 1.93
C PHE A 314 -25.51 -14.16 3.34
N PRO A 315 -26.46 -14.15 4.29
CA PRO A 315 -26.19 -14.52 5.69
C PRO A 315 -25.72 -15.97 5.91
N LYS A 316 -26.02 -16.87 4.97
CA LYS A 316 -25.65 -18.30 5.02
C LYS A 316 -24.50 -18.66 4.07
N ALA A 317 -23.88 -17.69 3.40
CA ALA A 317 -22.72 -17.95 2.57
C ALA A 317 -21.52 -18.38 3.42
N THR A 318 -20.71 -19.27 2.84
CA THR A 318 -19.48 -19.80 3.45
C THR A 318 -18.34 -19.68 2.45
N ASP A 319 -17.09 -19.77 2.90
CA ASP A 319 -15.95 -19.78 1.97
C ASP A 319 -16.05 -20.95 0.96
N GLY A 320 -16.75 -22.03 1.33
CA GLY A 320 -17.08 -23.15 0.44
C GLY A 320 -18.08 -22.79 -0.67
N SER A 321 -19.15 -22.02 -0.36
CA SER A 321 -20.09 -21.54 -1.39
C SER A 321 -19.43 -20.53 -2.31
N PHE A 322 -18.58 -19.65 -1.76
CA PHE A 322 -17.77 -18.73 -2.53
C PHE A 322 -16.82 -19.47 -3.50
N LYS A 323 -16.11 -20.49 -3.01
CA LYS A 323 -15.27 -21.37 -3.85
C LYS A 323 -16.06 -21.98 -5.01
N ALA A 324 -17.22 -22.56 -4.74
CA ALA A 324 -18.05 -23.19 -5.78
C ALA A 324 -18.40 -22.18 -6.89
N LYS A 325 -18.89 -20.99 -6.52
CA LYS A 325 -19.23 -19.92 -7.46
C LYS A 325 -18.02 -19.43 -8.27
N LEU A 326 -16.85 -19.31 -7.67
CA LEU A 326 -15.63 -18.94 -8.40
C LEU A 326 -15.29 -19.98 -9.48
N TYR A 327 -15.39 -21.26 -9.13
CA TYR A 327 -15.12 -22.35 -10.06
C TYR A 327 -16.14 -22.34 -11.21
N ASP A 328 -17.43 -22.29 -10.92
CA ASP A 328 -18.48 -22.32 -11.95
C ASP A 328 -18.37 -21.16 -12.96
N ASN A 329 -17.94 -19.99 -12.49
CA ASN A 329 -17.79 -18.80 -13.32
C ASN A 329 -16.48 -18.75 -14.12
N HIS A 330 -15.36 -19.25 -13.58
CA HIS A 330 -14.04 -18.99 -14.18
C HIS A 330 -13.30 -20.24 -14.65
N ILE A 331 -13.57 -21.43 -14.12
CA ILE A 331 -12.80 -22.62 -14.49
C ILE A 331 -13.02 -22.97 -15.96
N GLY A 332 -11.93 -23.11 -16.72
CA GLY A 332 -11.97 -23.40 -18.16
C GLY A 332 -12.45 -22.24 -19.05
N LYS A 333 -12.95 -21.14 -18.46
CA LYS A 333 -13.40 -19.92 -19.17
C LYS A 333 -12.35 -18.81 -19.13
N SER A 334 -11.68 -18.65 -17.99
CA SER A 334 -10.67 -17.61 -17.78
C SER A 334 -9.27 -18.23 -17.80
N PRO A 335 -8.35 -17.80 -18.70
CA PRO A 335 -7.02 -18.40 -18.83
C PRO A 335 -6.15 -18.20 -17.60
N ASN A 336 -6.37 -17.09 -16.87
CA ASN A 336 -5.61 -16.75 -15.66
C ASN A 336 -6.11 -17.47 -14.40
N PHE A 337 -7.22 -18.22 -14.44
CA PHE A 337 -7.77 -18.93 -13.27
C PHE A 337 -7.48 -20.43 -13.35
N GLN A 338 -6.77 -20.98 -12.36
CA GLN A 338 -6.31 -22.37 -12.37
C GLN A 338 -6.73 -23.13 -11.11
N LYS A 339 -6.86 -24.45 -11.25
CA LYS A 339 -6.94 -25.34 -10.09
C LYS A 339 -5.56 -25.45 -9.44
N PRO A 340 -5.48 -25.51 -8.10
CA PRO A 340 -4.22 -25.69 -7.40
C PRO A 340 -3.52 -26.96 -7.87
N ARG A 341 -2.22 -26.86 -8.17
CA ARG A 341 -1.44 -28.06 -8.49
C ARG A 341 -1.23 -28.89 -7.22
N PRO A 342 -1.34 -30.24 -7.29
CA PRO A 342 -1.01 -31.09 -6.14
C PRO A 342 0.48 -30.96 -5.84
N ASP A 343 0.81 -30.28 -4.75
CA ASP A 343 2.19 -30.12 -4.30
C ASP A 343 2.34 -30.69 -2.89
N LYS A 344 3.00 -31.85 -2.79
CA LYS A 344 3.27 -32.53 -1.51
C LYS A 344 4.14 -31.71 -0.57
N LYS A 345 4.84 -30.67 -1.05
CA LYS A 345 5.69 -29.78 -0.23
C LYS A 345 4.92 -28.58 0.32
N ARG A 346 3.71 -28.31 -0.14
CA ARG A 346 2.93 -27.13 0.27
C ARG A 346 2.32 -27.38 1.66
N LYS A 347 2.71 -26.57 2.64
CA LYS A 347 2.23 -26.69 4.04
C LYS A 347 0.78 -26.25 4.22
N PHE A 348 0.30 -25.33 3.39
CA PHE A 348 -1.04 -24.75 3.48
C PHE A 348 -1.89 -25.16 2.29
N GLU A 349 -3.16 -25.50 2.55
CA GLU A 349 -4.11 -25.80 1.48
C GLU A 349 -4.40 -24.53 0.68
N ALA A 350 -4.32 -24.61 -0.64
CA ALA A 350 -4.77 -23.56 -1.54
C ALA A 350 -6.03 -24.04 -2.25
N GLN A 351 -7.03 -23.16 -2.40
CA GLN A 351 -8.29 -23.52 -3.04
C GLN A 351 -8.34 -23.10 -4.52
N PHE A 352 -7.54 -22.13 -4.95
CA PHE A 352 -7.38 -21.75 -6.36
C PHE A 352 -6.02 -21.08 -6.61
N GLU A 353 -5.62 -21.00 -7.88
CA GLU A 353 -4.39 -20.34 -8.33
C GLU A 353 -4.72 -19.26 -9.37
N ILE A 354 -4.07 -18.10 -9.27
CA ILE A 354 -4.13 -17.06 -10.32
C ILE A 354 -2.79 -17.00 -11.02
N MET A 355 -2.81 -16.99 -12.36
CA MET A 355 -1.65 -16.67 -13.17
C MET A 355 -1.53 -15.15 -13.31
N HIS A 356 -0.66 -14.57 -12.48
CA HIS A 356 -0.24 -13.18 -12.56
C HIS A 356 0.94 -13.03 -13.53
N TYR A 357 1.26 -11.80 -13.93
CA TYR A 357 2.44 -11.52 -14.76
C TYR A 357 3.76 -11.99 -14.12
N ALA A 358 3.85 -11.95 -12.78
CA ALA A 358 5.02 -12.36 -12.02
C ALA A 358 5.12 -13.89 -11.81
N GLY A 359 4.01 -14.63 -11.98
CA GLY A 359 3.96 -16.07 -11.75
C GLY A 359 2.61 -16.57 -11.25
N VAL A 360 2.52 -17.88 -11.03
CA VAL A 360 1.31 -18.52 -10.50
C VAL A 360 1.29 -18.39 -8.98
N VAL A 361 0.24 -17.79 -8.43
CA VAL A 361 0.09 -17.58 -6.99
C VAL A 361 -1.05 -18.44 -6.44
N PRO A 362 -0.78 -19.32 -5.46
CA PRO A 362 -1.80 -20.10 -4.78
C PRO A 362 -2.43 -19.32 -3.63
N TYR A 363 -3.77 -19.24 -3.62
CA TYR A 363 -4.52 -18.52 -2.59
C TYR A 363 -5.31 -19.46 -1.68
N ASN A 364 -5.25 -19.19 -0.38
CA ASN A 364 -6.04 -19.84 0.66
C ASN A 364 -7.28 -18.99 0.98
N LEU A 365 -8.48 -19.56 0.83
CA LEU A 365 -9.79 -18.92 0.97
C LEU A 365 -10.30 -18.81 2.42
N ALA A 366 -9.60 -19.38 3.40
CA ALA A 366 -10.11 -19.43 4.76
C ALA A 366 -10.32 -18.02 5.35
N GLY A 367 -11.54 -17.76 5.81
CA GLY A 367 -11.96 -16.51 6.44
C GLY A 367 -12.12 -15.35 5.46
N TRP A 368 -12.19 -15.56 4.14
CA TRP A 368 -12.27 -14.46 3.18
C TRP A 368 -13.55 -13.65 3.32
N LEU A 369 -14.69 -14.32 3.51
CA LEU A 369 -15.96 -13.62 3.71
C LEU A 369 -15.91 -12.73 4.94
N ASP A 370 -15.39 -13.24 6.05
CA ASP A 370 -15.36 -12.49 7.32
C ASP A 370 -14.33 -11.35 7.28
N LYS A 371 -13.17 -11.58 6.64
CA LYS A 371 -12.17 -10.54 6.37
C LYS A 371 -12.72 -9.42 5.48
N ASN A 372 -13.53 -9.76 4.48
CA ASN A 372 -14.06 -8.77 3.55
C ASN A 372 -15.26 -7.99 4.12
N LYS A 373 -16.08 -8.64 4.96
CA LYS A 373 -17.18 -8.03 5.70
C LYS A 373 -16.70 -7.00 6.73
N ASP A 374 -15.54 -7.23 7.35
CA ASP A 374 -14.93 -6.36 8.39
C ASP A 374 -15.94 -5.94 9.48
N LEU A 375 -16.84 -6.87 9.84
CA LEU A 375 -17.92 -6.61 10.80
C LEU A 375 -17.36 -6.38 12.20
N LEU A 376 -17.77 -5.27 12.80
CA LEU A 376 -17.45 -4.94 14.18
C LEU A 376 -18.65 -5.19 15.08
N ASN A 377 -18.35 -5.49 16.34
CA ASN A 377 -19.37 -5.60 17.37
C ASN A 377 -19.92 -4.19 17.68
N GLU A 378 -21.11 -3.89 17.15
CA GLU A 378 -21.75 -2.57 17.28
C GLU A 378 -21.98 -2.16 18.75
N THR A 379 -22.22 -3.12 19.65
CA THR A 379 -22.39 -2.83 21.08
C THR A 379 -21.10 -2.28 21.69
N VAL A 380 -19.95 -2.88 21.37
CA VAL A 380 -18.65 -2.39 21.85
C VAL A 380 -18.24 -1.09 21.16
N VAL A 381 -18.58 -0.93 19.87
CA VAL A 381 -18.33 0.33 19.16
C VAL A 381 -19.07 1.50 19.81
N ALA A 382 -20.32 1.30 20.26
CA ALA A 382 -21.06 2.31 21.00
C ALA A 382 -20.39 2.69 22.33
N CYS A 383 -19.69 1.76 22.99
CA CYS A 383 -18.86 2.06 24.15
C CYS A 383 -17.64 2.91 23.77
N PHE A 384 -16.95 2.59 22.67
CA PHE A 384 -15.80 3.37 22.20
C PHE A 384 -16.17 4.80 21.78
N GLN A 385 -17.36 5.01 21.21
CA GLN A 385 -17.87 6.35 20.89
C GLN A 385 -18.05 7.24 22.12
N LYS A 386 -18.30 6.65 23.30
CA LYS A 386 -18.49 7.34 24.58
C LYS A 386 -17.25 7.28 25.47
N SER A 387 -16.11 6.91 24.90
CA SER A 387 -14.86 6.79 25.64
C SER A 387 -14.42 8.13 26.24
N SER A 388 -13.86 8.08 27.45
CA SER A 388 -13.15 9.21 28.06
C SER A 388 -11.79 9.51 27.41
N ASN A 389 -11.23 8.56 26.66
CA ASN A 389 -10.08 8.77 25.80
C ASN A 389 -10.54 9.50 24.52
N LYS A 390 -10.28 10.81 24.46
CA LYS A 390 -10.70 11.69 23.36
C LYS A 390 -10.29 11.18 21.99
N LEU A 391 -9.09 10.61 21.88
CA LEU A 391 -8.61 10.06 20.61
C LEU A 391 -9.48 8.88 20.19
N LEU A 392 -9.71 7.91 21.10
CA LEU A 392 -10.53 6.74 20.80
C LEU A 392 -11.96 7.13 20.39
N ALA A 393 -12.58 8.05 21.12
CA ALA A 393 -13.91 8.56 20.77
C ALA A 393 -13.92 9.18 19.36
N ALA A 394 -12.92 10.00 19.01
CA ALA A 394 -12.79 10.60 17.69
C ALA A 394 -12.59 9.56 16.57
N LEU A 395 -11.92 8.43 16.83
CA LEU A 395 -11.76 7.35 15.84
C LEU A 395 -13.09 6.69 15.43
N TYR A 396 -14.10 6.74 16.31
CA TYR A 396 -15.39 6.08 16.13
C TYR A 396 -16.58 7.05 15.96
N GLU A 397 -16.36 8.36 16.04
CA GLU A 397 -17.39 9.40 15.88
C GLU A 397 -18.18 9.25 14.55
N ASN A 398 -17.46 9.03 13.45
CA ASN A 398 -18.06 8.85 12.12
C ASN A 398 -18.50 7.41 11.81
N TYR A 399 -18.48 6.52 12.80
CA TYR A 399 -18.99 5.16 12.61
C TYR A 399 -20.52 5.17 12.57
N ILE A 400 -21.05 5.08 11.35
CA ILE A 400 -22.48 4.92 11.10
C ILE A 400 -22.83 3.47 11.42
N SER A 401 -23.32 3.22 12.64
CA SER A 401 -24.02 1.98 12.95
C SER A 401 -25.28 1.87 12.09
N SER A 402 -25.74 0.64 11.85
CA SER A 402 -26.96 0.32 11.11
C SER A 402 -28.22 1.09 11.57
N ASP A 403 -28.18 1.75 12.73
CA ASP A 403 -29.23 2.62 13.29
C ASP A 403 -29.37 4.02 12.67
N THR A 404 -28.30 4.63 12.18
CA THR A 404 -28.39 6.05 11.71
C THR A 404 -28.92 6.18 10.28
N ALA A 405 -29.13 5.06 9.59
CA ALA A 405 -29.70 5.01 8.24
C ALA A 405 -31.24 4.89 8.22
N SER A 406 -31.91 4.73 9.38
CA SER A 406 -33.34 4.41 9.45
C SER A 406 -34.31 5.55 9.76
N ASP A 407 -33.86 6.77 10.08
CA ASP A 407 -34.78 7.90 10.30
C ASP A 407 -34.80 8.89 9.11
N PRO A 408 -35.74 8.75 8.15
CA PRO A 408 -35.98 9.78 7.17
C PRO A 408 -36.74 10.95 7.82
N LYS A 409 -36.11 12.13 7.88
CA LYS A 409 -36.88 13.37 7.91
C LYS A 409 -37.67 13.46 6.58
N PRO A 410 -39.01 13.59 6.60
CA PRO A 410 -39.79 13.69 5.38
C PRO A 410 -39.47 15.02 4.68
N GLY A 411 -38.82 14.96 3.51
CA GLY A 411 -38.68 16.14 2.63
C GLY A 411 -37.37 16.31 1.84
N ALA A 412 -36.28 15.61 2.16
CA ALA A 412 -35.01 15.81 1.45
C ALA A 412 -34.75 14.72 0.40
N LYS A 413 -34.87 15.06 -0.89
CA LYS A 413 -34.34 14.28 -2.01
C LYS A 413 -32.82 14.40 -2.09
N GLU A 414 -32.09 13.84 -1.13
CA GLU A 414 -30.65 13.58 -1.31
C GLU A 414 -30.45 12.12 -1.75
N LYS A 415 -29.62 11.93 -2.80
CA LYS A 415 -29.17 10.61 -3.25
C LYS A 415 -28.71 9.81 -2.03
N ARG A 416 -29.40 8.69 -1.75
CA ARG A 416 -28.97 7.66 -0.78
C ARG A 416 -27.46 7.44 -0.91
N LYS A 417 -26.67 7.98 0.01
CA LYS A 417 -25.39 7.35 0.37
C LYS A 417 -25.82 5.99 0.93
N LYS A 418 -25.58 4.90 0.17
CA LYS A 418 -25.72 3.53 0.70
C LYS A 418 -25.05 3.53 2.07
N ALA A 419 -25.72 2.98 3.09
CA ALA A 419 -25.20 2.95 4.45
C ALA A 419 -23.73 2.53 4.42
N ALA A 420 -22.84 3.35 4.99
CA ALA A 420 -21.41 3.07 5.06
C ALA A 420 -21.11 1.75 5.79
N SER A 421 -22.09 1.19 6.52
CA SER A 421 -21.99 -0.08 7.25
C SER A 421 -21.93 -1.33 6.38
N PHE A 422 -22.20 -1.25 5.07
CA PHE A 422 -22.12 -2.41 4.16
C PHE A 422 -21.06 -2.26 3.05
N GLN A 423 -20.17 -1.27 3.17
CA GLN A 423 -19.02 -1.16 2.26
C GLN A 423 -17.96 -2.19 2.67
N THR A 424 -17.72 -3.18 1.81
CA THR A 424 -16.71 -4.22 2.05
C THR A 424 -15.30 -3.67 1.88
N VAL A 425 -14.32 -4.39 2.42
CA VAL A 425 -12.89 -4.06 2.26
C VAL A 425 -12.50 -4.05 0.78
N SER A 426 -12.98 -5.01 -0.01
CA SER A 426 -12.75 -5.11 -1.45
C SER A 426 -13.25 -3.87 -2.20
N GLN A 427 -14.44 -3.38 -1.85
CA GLN A 427 -15.05 -2.24 -2.51
C GLN A 427 -14.26 -0.96 -2.22
N LEU A 428 -13.93 -0.73 -0.94
CA LEU A 428 -13.10 0.41 -0.54
C LEU A 428 -11.72 0.35 -1.20
N HIS A 429 -11.12 -0.83 -1.28
CA HIS A 429 -9.84 -1.03 -1.96
C HIS A 429 -9.92 -0.68 -3.45
N LYS A 430 -10.94 -1.19 -4.16
CA LYS A 430 -11.16 -0.90 -5.58
C LYS A 430 -11.38 0.60 -5.83
N GLU A 431 -12.15 1.28 -4.99
CA GLU A 431 -12.36 2.72 -5.08
C GLU A 431 -11.06 3.52 -4.89
N ASN A 432 -10.27 3.17 -3.87
CA ASN A 432 -9.00 3.82 -3.60
C ASN A 432 -7.96 3.57 -4.69
N LEU A 433 -7.88 2.33 -5.19
CA LEU A 433 -6.98 1.97 -6.29
C LEU A 433 -7.38 2.70 -7.58
N ASN A 434 -8.67 2.83 -7.89
CA ASN A 434 -9.10 3.60 -9.05
C ASN A 434 -8.76 5.09 -8.94
N LYS A 435 -8.91 5.69 -7.75
CA LYS A 435 -8.44 7.06 -7.50
C LYS A 435 -6.94 7.20 -7.72
N LEU A 436 -6.14 6.27 -7.19
CA LEU A 436 -4.70 6.24 -7.41
C LEU A 436 -4.36 6.15 -8.90
N MET A 437 -4.95 5.21 -9.63
CA MET A 437 -4.69 5.05 -11.06
C MET A 437 -5.08 6.28 -11.88
N THR A 438 -6.19 6.96 -11.54
CA THR A 438 -6.58 8.23 -12.17
C THR A 438 -5.53 9.30 -11.93
N ASN A 439 -5.06 9.46 -10.68
CA ASN A 439 -4.01 10.42 -10.34
C ASN A 439 -2.71 10.14 -11.11
N LEU A 440 -2.28 8.88 -11.17
CA LEU A 440 -1.07 8.48 -11.90
C LEU A 440 -1.17 8.77 -13.40
N ARG A 441 -2.33 8.53 -14.02
CA ARG A 441 -2.58 8.82 -15.44
C ARG A 441 -2.52 10.31 -15.79
N CYS A 442 -2.76 11.19 -14.82
CA CYS A 442 -2.64 12.64 -14.99
C CYS A 442 -1.21 13.17 -14.79
N THR A 443 -0.23 12.29 -14.57
CA THR A 443 1.17 12.66 -14.31
C THR A 443 2.11 12.02 -15.33
N GLN A 444 3.32 12.58 -15.45
CA GLN A 444 4.41 11.91 -16.16
C GLN A 444 5.13 10.96 -15.20
N PRO A 445 5.05 9.64 -15.40
CA PRO A 445 5.63 8.67 -14.49
C PRO A 445 7.14 8.52 -14.69
N HIS A 446 7.85 8.39 -13.57
CA HIS A 446 9.25 7.98 -13.52
C HIS A 446 9.33 6.72 -12.66
N PHE A 447 9.94 5.66 -13.18
CA PHE A 447 9.97 4.35 -12.53
C PHE A 447 11.33 4.04 -11.93
N VAL A 448 11.34 3.56 -10.68
CA VAL A 448 12.52 3.01 -10.00
C VAL A 448 12.16 1.61 -9.52
N ARG A 449 12.91 0.59 -9.97
CA ARG A 449 12.72 -0.81 -9.55
C ARG A 449 13.86 -1.22 -8.64
N CYS A 450 13.56 -1.34 -7.34
CA CYS A 450 14.51 -1.82 -6.34
C CYS A 450 14.63 -3.36 -6.44
N ILE A 451 15.85 -3.88 -6.34
CA ILE A 451 16.16 -5.31 -6.43
C ILE A 451 16.81 -5.75 -5.13
N ILE A 452 16.30 -6.85 -4.56
CA ILE A 452 16.88 -7.49 -3.38
C ILE A 452 18.09 -8.32 -3.83
N PRO A 453 19.30 -8.04 -3.35
CA PRO A 453 20.50 -8.74 -3.82
C PRO A 453 20.64 -10.15 -3.23
N ASN A 454 20.22 -10.39 -1.98
CA ASN A 454 20.29 -11.69 -1.32
C ASN A 454 19.29 -11.77 -0.15
N GLU A 455 18.94 -12.99 0.28
CA GLU A 455 18.05 -13.21 1.43
C GLU A 455 18.78 -13.19 2.79
N THR A 456 20.12 -13.25 2.79
CA THR A 456 20.95 -13.23 4.01
C THR A 456 21.18 -11.82 4.55
N LYS A 457 20.67 -10.79 3.87
CA LYS A 457 20.78 -9.37 4.21
C LYS A 457 22.24 -8.91 4.35
N THR A 458 23.14 -9.53 3.59
CA THR A 458 24.58 -9.26 3.67
C THR A 458 24.99 -8.29 2.56
N PRO A 459 25.63 -7.15 2.87
CA PRO A 459 26.10 -6.23 1.84
C PRO A 459 27.16 -6.91 0.94
N GLY A 460 27.14 -6.58 -0.36
CA GLY A 460 28.12 -7.08 -1.34
C GLY A 460 27.88 -8.50 -1.88
N ILE A 461 26.96 -9.28 -1.29
CA ILE A 461 26.58 -10.61 -1.80
C ILE A 461 25.41 -10.48 -2.76
N MET A 462 25.43 -11.22 -3.87
CA MET A 462 24.33 -11.27 -4.84
C MET A 462 23.97 -12.71 -5.18
N ASP A 463 22.70 -13.07 -5.00
CA ASP A 463 22.12 -14.31 -5.47
C ASP A 463 21.56 -14.10 -6.89
N ALA A 464 22.22 -14.74 -7.86
CA ALA A 464 21.87 -14.61 -9.27
C ALA A 464 20.45 -15.12 -9.59
N PHE A 465 19.99 -16.19 -8.95
CA PHE A 465 18.66 -16.75 -9.22
C PHE A 465 17.56 -15.88 -8.62
N LEU A 466 17.78 -15.37 -7.40
CA LEU A 466 16.87 -14.43 -6.76
C LEU A 466 16.72 -13.15 -7.58
N VAL A 467 17.83 -12.57 -8.05
CA VAL A 467 17.80 -11.36 -8.87
C VAL A 467 17.16 -11.63 -10.22
N LEU A 468 17.49 -12.73 -10.89
CA LEU A 468 16.88 -13.09 -12.17
C LEU A 468 15.36 -13.27 -12.05
N HIS A 469 14.90 -13.88 -10.96
CA HIS A 469 13.48 -14.02 -10.68
C HIS A 469 12.80 -12.65 -10.54
N GLN A 470 13.37 -11.74 -9.73
CA GLN A 470 12.85 -10.38 -9.59
C GLN A 470 12.85 -9.58 -10.89
N LEU A 471 13.88 -9.70 -11.72
CA LEU A 471 13.96 -9.00 -13.01
C LEU A 471 12.83 -9.42 -13.97
N ARG A 472 12.43 -10.70 -13.92
CA ARG A 472 11.24 -11.20 -14.65
C ARG A 472 9.95 -10.69 -14.01
N CYS A 473 9.80 -10.84 -12.70
CA CYS A 473 8.60 -10.42 -11.96
C CYS A 473 8.39 -8.91 -11.87
N ASN A 474 9.40 -8.08 -12.20
CA ASN A 474 9.29 -6.63 -12.25
C ASN A 474 9.11 -6.10 -13.68
N GLY A 475 9.07 -6.99 -14.70
CA GLY A 475 8.98 -6.61 -16.11
C GLY A 475 10.19 -5.84 -16.63
N VAL A 476 11.36 -5.98 -15.98
CA VAL A 476 12.56 -5.20 -16.30
C VAL A 476 13.18 -5.67 -17.61
N LEU A 477 13.17 -6.98 -17.87
CA LEU A 477 13.73 -7.54 -19.10
C LEU A 477 12.97 -7.05 -20.34
N GLU A 478 11.66 -6.94 -20.22
CA GLU A 478 10.76 -6.41 -21.24
C GLU A 478 11.03 -4.92 -21.42
N GLY A 479 11.10 -4.16 -20.32
CA GLY A 479 11.53 -2.76 -20.27
C GLY A 479 12.82 -2.50 -21.07
N ILE A 480 13.87 -3.29 -20.80
CA ILE A 480 15.18 -3.18 -21.47
C ILE A 480 15.07 -3.47 -22.96
N ARG A 481 14.33 -4.51 -23.36
CA ARG A 481 14.14 -4.85 -24.78
C ARG A 481 13.52 -3.69 -25.57
N ILE A 482 12.60 -2.95 -24.96
CA ILE A 482 11.95 -1.78 -25.58
C ILE A 482 12.91 -0.60 -25.61
N CYS A 483 13.47 -0.22 -24.47
CA CYS A 483 14.36 0.94 -24.36
C CYS A 483 15.57 0.82 -25.30
N ARG A 484 16.03 -0.42 -25.57
CA ARG A 484 17.11 -0.70 -26.53
C ARG A 484 16.69 -0.55 -27.99
N LYS A 485 15.44 -0.89 -28.31
CA LYS A 485 14.89 -0.74 -29.67
C LYS A 485 14.43 0.70 -29.94
N GLY A 486 13.87 1.38 -28.95
CA GLY A 486 13.35 2.75 -29.03
C GLY A 486 14.40 3.84 -28.75
N PHE A 487 13.90 5.05 -28.51
CA PHE A 487 14.66 6.28 -28.29
C PHE A 487 14.17 6.98 -26.99
N PRO A 488 14.64 6.54 -25.81
CA PRO A 488 14.10 6.98 -24.51
C PRO A 488 14.35 8.45 -24.18
N ASN A 489 15.35 9.08 -24.81
CA ASN A 489 15.71 10.48 -24.57
C ASN A 489 15.16 11.37 -25.67
N ARG A 490 14.53 12.49 -25.33
CA ARG A 490 13.97 13.45 -26.30
C ARG A 490 14.17 14.89 -25.86
N ILE A 491 14.53 15.76 -26.80
CA ILE A 491 14.79 17.18 -26.54
C ILE A 491 14.10 18.04 -27.60
N LEU A 492 13.49 19.14 -27.18
CA LEU A 492 12.93 20.14 -28.09
C LEU A 492 14.04 20.78 -28.92
N TYR A 493 13.77 21.07 -30.20
CA TYR A 493 14.80 21.62 -31.08
C TYR A 493 15.40 22.95 -30.58
N ALA A 494 14.59 23.82 -29.97
CA ALA A 494 15.06 25.08 -29.41
C ALA A 494 16.06 24.87 -28.27
N ASP A 495 15.71 23.99 -27.32
CA ASP A 495 16.57 23.65 -26.19
C ASP A 495 17.85 22.96 -26.66
N PHE A 496 17.74 22.03 -27.63
CA PHE A 496 18.88 21.34 -28.21
C PHE A 496 19.85 22.33 -28.87
N LYS A 497 19.32 23.24 -29.70
CA LYS A 497 20.11 24.29 -30.34
C LYS A 497 20.82 25.15 -29.30
N GLN A 498 20.11 25.66 -28.29
CA GLN A 498 20.70 26.53 -27.28
C GLN A 498 21.77 25.81 -26.46
N ARG A 499 21.52 24.54 -26.10
CA ARG A 499 22.40 23.76 -25.21
C ARG A 499 23.67 23.28 -25.90
N TYR A 500 23.58 22.76 -27.12
CA TYR A 500 24.68 22.06 -27.81
C TYR A 500 25.38 22.87 -28.89
N ARG A 501 24.92 24.10 -29.18
CA ARG A 501 25.58 25.01 -30.14
C ARG A 501 27.10 25.15 -29.91
N ILE A 502 27.53 25.08 -28.66
CA ILE A 502 28.94 25.19 -28.27
C ILE A 502 29.82 24.06 -28.80
N LEU A 503 29.25 22.90 -29.13
CA LEU A 503 30.00 21.77 -29.67
C LEU A 503 30.61 22.10 -31.03
N ASN A 504 29.86 22.81 -31.87
CA ASN A 504 30.33 23.27 -33.17
C ASN A 504 29.66 24.60 -33.57
N PRO A 505 30.25 25.75 -33.18
CA PRO A 505 29.71 27.07 -33.52
C PRO A 505 29.64 27.33 -35.04
N HIS A 506 30.52 26.73 -35.83
CA HIS A 506 30.53 26.91 -37.29
C HIS A 506 29.33 26.24 -37.99
N ALA A 507 28.76 25.19 -37.39
CA ALA A 507 27.57 24.53 -37.91
C ALA A 507 26.30 25.41 -37.74
N ILE A 508 26.32 26.37 -36.80
CA ILE A 508 25.22 27.29 -36.50
C ILE A 508 25.76 28.73 -36.39
N PRO A 509 25.95 29.42 -37.53
CA PRO A 509 26.45 30.80 -37.57
C PRO A 509 25.53 31.79 -36.82
N ASP A 510 26.12 32.82 -36.18
CA ASP A 510 25.36 33.89 -35.47
C ASP A 510 24.62 34.84 -36.42
N ASP A 511 25.15 35.02 -37.62
CA ASP A 511 24.76 36.04 -38.60
C ASP A 511 23.54 35.64 -39.44
N THR A 512 23.09 34.39 -39.34
CA THR A 512 21.98 33.85 -40.12
C THR A 512 20.93 33.18 -39.25
N PHE A 513 19.66 33.57 -39.44
CA PHE A 513 18.56 32.87 -38.81
C PHE A 513 18.44 31.44 -39.38
N VAL A 514 18.83 30.45 -38.57
CA VAL A 514 18.62 29.04 -38.88
C VAL A 514 17.48 28.51 -38.02
N ASP A 515 16.47 27.95 -38.69
CA ASP A 515 15.37 27.21 -38.06
C ASP A 515 15.90 26.16 -37.08
N SER A 516 15.25 26.02 -35.93
CA SER A 516 15.77 25.19 -34.82
C SER A 516 15.93 23.72 -35.20
N ARG A 517 15.05 23.18 -36.05
CA ARG A 517 15.17 21.80 -36.53
C ARG A 517 16.35 21.66 -37.48
N LYS A 518 16.45 22.53 -38.49
CA LYS A 518 17.59 22.51 -39.43
C LYS A 518 18.94 22.73 -38.72
N ALA A 519 18.96 23.54 -37.67
CA ALA A 519 20.15 23.75 -36.84
C ALA A 519 20.55 22.47 -36.10
N ALA A 520 19.59 21.74 -35.53
CA ALA A 520 19.84 20.44 -34.91
C ALA A 520 20.32 19.38 -35.92
N GLU A 521 19.71 19.33 -37.11
CA GLU A 521 20.10 18.42 -38.21
C GLU A 521 21.55 18.68 -38.66
N LYS A 522 21.91 19.94 -38.90
CA LYS A 522 23.28 20.33 -39.27
C LYS A 522 24.28 20.05 -38.16
N LEU A 523 23.93 20.36 -36.91
CA LEU A 523 24.82 20.18 -35.77
C LEU A 523 25.13 18.70 -35.57
N LEU A 524 24.10 17.84 -35.48
CA LEU A 524 24.28 16.39 -35.33
C LEU A 524 24.98 15.75 -36.52
N GLY A 525 24.75 16.24 -37.74
CA GLY A 525 25.47 15.80 -38.93
C GLY A 525 26.93 16.22 -38.98
N SER A 526 27.34 17.24 -38.22
CA SER A 526 28.73 17.71 -38.13
C SER A 526 29.55 17.00 -37.06
N LEU A 527 28.88 16.28 -36.15
CA LEU A 527 29.53 15.54 -35.08
C LEU A 527 29.81 14.11 -35.54
N ASP A 528 30.96 13.57 -35.15
CA ASP A 528 31.33 12.18 -35.42
C ASP A 528 30.61 11.24 -34.45
N ILE A 529 29.32 11.02 -34.71
CA ILE A 529 28.43 10.18 -33.91
C ILE A 529 27.68 9.19 -34.81
N ASP A 530 27.28 8.06 -34.24
CA ASP A 530 26.48 7.07 -34.98
C ASP A 530 25.08 7.60 -35.29
N HIS A 531 24.82 7.90 -36.57
CA HIS A 531 23.54 8.43 -37.05
C HIS A 531 22.35 7.45 -36.91
N ASN A 532 22.59 6.19 -36.51
CA ASN A 532 21.51 5.25 -36.15
C ASN A 532 21.00 5.41 -34.71
N GLN A 533 21.72 6.17 -33.88
CA GLN A 533 21.40 6.35 -32.46
C GLN A 533 20.46 7.53 -32.19
N TYR A 534 20.06 8.27 -33.22
CA TYR A 534 19.06 9.33 -33.09
C TYR A 534 18.05 9.34 -34.25
N ARG A 535 16.90 9.97 -34.02
CA ARG A 535 15.85 10.19 -35.02
C ARG A 535 15.26 11.59 -34.86
N PHE A 536 14.91 12.20 -35.98
CA PHE A 536 14.24 13.49 -36.02
C PHE A 536 12.74 13.30 -36.04
N GLY A 537 12.06 13.89 -35.06
CA GLY A 537 10.61 14.08 -35.08
C GLY A 537 10.20 15.41 -35.70
N HIS A 538 8.92 15.70 -35.70
CA HIS A 538 8.37 16.98 -36.13
C HIS A 538 8.81 18.16 -35.24
N THR A 539 8.82 17.97 -33.91
CA THR A 539 9.09 19.04 -32.93
C THR A 539 10.31 18.78 -32.05
N LYS A 540 10.77 17.52 -31.97
CA LYS A 540 11.85 17.08 -31.08
C LYS A 540 12.86 16.21 -31.82
N VAL A 541 14.06 16.13 -31.26
CA VAL A 541 15.05 15.10 -31.60
C VAL A 541 15.05 14.01 -30.52
N PHE A 542 15.16 12.76 -30.97
CA PHE A 542 15.09 11.56 -30.15
C PHE A 542 16.42 10.82 -30.17
N PHE A 543 16.89 10.33 -29.03
CA PHE A 543 18.18 9.68 -28.85
C PHE A 543 18.03 8.33 -28.15
N LYS A 544 18.88 7.38 -28.53
CA LYS A 544 19.08 6.14 -27.78
C LYS A 544 19.74 6.42 -26.43
N ALA A 545 19.62 5.46 -25.52
CA ALA A 545 20.35 5.51 -24.25
C ALA A 545 21.86 5.57 -24.50
N GLY A 546 22.58 6.40 -23.74
CA GLY A 546 24.03 6.59 -23.86
C GLY A 546 24.45 7.78 -24.73
N LEU A 547 23.84 7.97 -25.92
CA LEU A 547 24.25 9.03 -26.85
C LEU A 547 24.12 10.44 -26.24
N LEU A 548 23.04 10.68 -25.48
CA LEU A 548 22.87 11.99 -24.82
C LEU A 548 23.97 12.27 -23.79
N GLY A 549 24.43 11.24 -23.08
CA GLY A 549 25.55 11.35 -22.13
C GLY A 549 26.86 11.70 -22.83
N GLN A 550 27.12 11.07 -23.99
CA GLN A 550 28.27 11.41 -24.84
C GLN A 550 28.22 12.88 -25.30
N LEU A 551 27.05 13.38 -25.70
CA LEU A 551 26.89 14.79 -26.08
C LEU A 551 27.15 15.76 -24.92
N GLU A 552 26.75 15.40 -23.69
CA GLU A 552 27.09 16.20 -22.50
C GLU A 552 28.60 16.16 -22.20
N GLU A 553 29.24 15.00 -22.28
CA GLU A 553 30.68 14.87 -22.05
C GLU A 553 31.51 15.70 -23.05
N MET A 554 31.17 15.61 -24.35
CA MET A 554 31.78 16.46 -25.39
C MET A 554 31.57 17.96 -25.12
N ARG A 555 30.41 18.32 -24.56
CA ARG A 555 30.06 19.70 -24.24
C ARG A 555 30.85 20.20 -23.04
N ASP A 556 30.99 19.39 -22.00
CA ASP A 556 31.75 19.71 -20.80
C ASP A 556 33.24 19.86 -21.12
N GLU A 557 33.81 18.99 -21.97
CA GLU A 557 35.19 19.15 -22.45
C GLU A 557 35.42 20.46 -23.23
N ARG A 558 34.46 20.84 -24.07
CA ARG A 558 34.50 22.10 -24.84
C ARG A 558 34.36 23.31 -23.91
N LEU A 559 33.44 23.26 -22.96
CA LEU A 559 33.25 24.31 -21.94
C LEU A 559 34.51 24.48 -21.09
N ALA A 560 35.11 23.38 -20.63
CA ALA A 560 36.34 23.42 -19.85
C ALA A 560 37.47 24.12 -20.64
N LYS A 561 37.65 23.79 -21.93
CA LYS A 561 38.64 24.46 -22.80
C LYS A 561 38.36 25.95 -22.94
N ILE A 562 37.10 26.36 -23.12
CA ILE A 562 36.71 27.77 -23.24
C ILE A 562 36.96 28.53 -21.93
N LEU A 563 36.62 27.94 -20.78
CA LEU A 563 36.78 28.55 -19.46
C LEU A 563 38.24 28.63 -19.00
N THR A 564 39.11 27.75 -19.51
CA THR A 564 40.56 27.75 -19.23
C THR A 564 41.38 28.56 -20.24
N LEU A 565 40.76 29.00 -21.34
CA LEU A 565 41.34 29.93 -22.32
C LEU A 565 41.10 31.41 -21.92
N LEU A 566 40.15 31.66 -21.02
CA LEU A 566 39.97 32.93 -20.28
C LEU A 566 40.91 32.95 -19.07
#